data_AF-A0A1G2ZB98-F1
#
_entry.id   AF-A0A1G2ZB98-F1
#
_cell.length_a   1.000
_cell.length_b   1.000
_cell.length_c   1.000
_cell.angle_alpha   90.00
_cell.angle_beta   90.00
_cell.angle_gamma   90.00
#
_symmetry.space_group_name_H-M   'P 1'
#
loop_
_entity.id
_entity.type
_entity.pdbx_description
1 polymer ?
#
loop_
_entity_poly.entity_id
_entity_poly.type
_entity_poly.pdbx_seq_one_letter_code
_entity_poly.pdbx_strand_id
1 'polypeptide(L)'
;LKRLTDEEIHLVTVSNVVGRGRQKGVAQVYRSHKEQGSLLKKVKLEIAVNEAFVEKAVKGIVGGAQSGQIGDGKIFVLDLQECIRIRTGERGGEAIG
;
A
#
# COMPACT_ATOMS: atom_id res chain seq x y z
N LEU A 1 1.83 -8.15 -6.44
CA LEU A 1 1.61 -7.74 -7.84
C LEU A 1 0.87 -8.80 -8.64
N LYS A 2 1.36 -10.05 -8.77
CA LYS A 2 0.62 -11.13 -9.46
C LYS A 2 -0.85 -11.26 -9.04
N ARG A 3 -1.12 -11.32 -7.73
CA ARG A 3 -2.49 -11.39 -7.18
C ARG A 3 -3.40 -10.21 -7.53
N LEU A 4 -2.83 -9.02 -7.76
CA LEU A 4 -3.59 -7.86 -8.25
C LEU A 4 -3.93 -8.02 -9.72
N THR A 5 -2.99 -8.55 -10.52
CA THR A 5 -3.20 -8.85 -11.94
C THR A 5 -4.27 -9.92 -12.15
N ASP A 6 -4.33 -10.94 -11.29
CA ASP A 6 -5.38 -11.96 -11.30
C ASP A 6 -6.78 -11.36 -11.06
N GLU A 7 -6.85 -10.19 -10.42
CA GLU A 7 -8.08 -9.43 -10.13
C GLU A 7 -8.27 -8.23 -11.10
N GLU A 8 -7.58 -8.26 -12.26
CA GLU A 8 -7.65 -7.27 -13.34
C GLU A 8 -7.15 -5.85 -12.96
N ILE A 9 -6.24 -5.76 -11.97
CA ILE A 9 -5.64 -4.49 -11.53
C ILE A 9 -4.20 -4.40 -12.02
N HIS A 10 -3.98 -3.49 -12.96
CA HIS A 10 -2.69 -3.32 -13.65
C HIS A 10 -1.97 -2.00 -13.30
N LEU A 11 -2.70 -0.98 -12.88
CA LEU A 11 -2.16 0.34 -12.60
C LEU A 11 -1.70 0.43 -11.13
N VAL A 12 -0.39 0.48 -10.92
CA VAL A 12 0.20 0.55 -9.58
C VAL A 12 1.38 1.50 -9.59
N THR A 13 1.43 2.41 -8.61
CA THR A 13 2.64 3.18 -8.30
C THR A 13 3.27 2.62 -7.03
N VAL A 14 4.60 2.50 -7.04
CA VAL A 14 5.37 1.88 -5.97
C VAL A 14 6.41 2.86 -5.45
N SER A 15 6.47 3.04 -4.13
CA SER A 15 7.54 3.82 -3.48
C SER A 15 8.13 3.09 -2.29
N ASN A 16 9.43 3.25 -2.09
CA ASN A 16 10.11 2.77 -0.89
C ASN A 16 9.88 3.76 0.24
N VAL A 17 9.42 3.27 1.38
CA VAL A 17 9.14 4.09 2.57
C VAL A 17 9.77 3.46 3.80
N VAL A 18 9.86 4.22 4.88
CA VAL A 18 10.23 3.72 6.21
C VAL A 18 9.04 3.91 7.15
N GLY A 19 8.76 2.92 7.97
CA GLY A 19 7.60 2.96 8.86
C GLY A 19 7.71 2.00 10.02
N ARG A 20 6.82 2.17 11.00
CA ARG A 20 6.79 1.35 12.21
C ARG A 20 5.34 1.03 12.58
N GLY A 21 5.12 -0.15 13.15
CA GLY A 21 3.82 -0.60 13.65
C GLY A 21 3.93 -1.13 15.09
N ARG A 22 3.07 -2.09 15.46
CA ARG A 22 3.20 -2.83 16.73
C ARG A 22 4.48 -3.67 16.82
N GLN A 23 5.15 -3.88 15.69
CA GLN A 23 6.55 -4.28 15.63
C GLN A 23 7.38 -3.17 16.26
N LYS A 24 7.48 -3.18 17.59
CA LYS A 24 8.49 -2.41 18.31
C LYS A 24 9.81 -2.94 17.74
N GLY A 25 10.49 -2.16 16.90
CA GLY A 25 11.82 -2.51 16.44
C GLY A 25 12.61 -2.95 17.67
N VAL A 26 13.25 -4.12 17.61
CA VAL A 26 14.02 -4.67 18.73
C VAL A 26 14.85 -3.51 19.26
N ALA A 27 14.57 -3.09 20.49
CA ALA A 27 15.34 -2.03 21.11
C ALA A 27 16.73 -2.61 21.32
N GLN A 28 17.65 -2.38 20.39
CA GLN A 28 19.05 -2.68 20.63
C GLN A 28 19.50 -1.71 21.71
N VAL A 29 19.63 -2.21 22.93
CA VAL A 29 20.15 -1.46 24.06
C VAL A 29 21.64 -1.25 23.80
N TYR A 30 22.00 -0.16 23.14
CA TYR A 30 23.38 0.30 23.07
C TYR A 30 23.59 1.32 24.20
N ARG A 31 24.26 0.88 25.28
CA ARG A 31 24.85 1.71 26.35
C ARG A 31 24.07 2.99 26.71
N SER A 32 23.19 2.88 27.70
CA SER A 32 22.60 4.00 28.46
C SER A 32 21.80 5.07 27.68
N HIS A 33 21.62 4.92 26.36
CA HIS A 33 20.66 5.70 25.57
C HIS A 33 19.54 4.80 25.07
N LYS A 34 18.30 5.06 25.50
CA LYS A 34 17.10 4.44 24.93
C LYS A 34 16.83 5.08 23.56
N GLU A 35 17.40 4.53 22.49
CA GLU A 35 16.97 4.93 21.15
C GLU A 35 15.54 4.43 20.91
N GLN A 36 14.64 5.34 20.55
CA GLN A 36 13.30 4.98 20.11
C GLN A 36 13.42 4.04 18.89
N GLY A 37 12.93 2.81 19.03
CA GLY A 37 13.11 1.74 18.04
C GLY A 37 13.00 2.17 16.58
N SER A 38 13.95 1.70 15.78
CA SER A 38 14.20 2.13 14.40
C SER A 38 13.01 1.94 13.47
N LEU A 39 12.91 2.81 12.46
CA LEU A 39 11.96 2.65 11.36
C LEU A 39 12.41 1.48 10.47
N LEU A 40 11.45 0.66 10.03
CA LEU A 40 11.73 -0.47 9.14
C LEU A 40 11.41 -0.07 7.71
N LYS A 41 12.22 -0.54 6.75
CA LYS A 41 11.96 -0.37 5.33
C LYS A 41 10.67 -1.12 4.94
N LYS A 42 9.82 -0.45 4.18
CA LYS A 42 8.56 -0.97 3.65
C LYS A 42 8.35 -0.49 2.23
N VAL A 43 7.43 -1.13 1.53
CA VAL A 43 6.96 -0.69 0.21
C VAL A 43 5.56 -0.10 0.37
N LYS A 44 5.33 1.08 -0.18
CA LYS A 44 4.00 1.69 -0.31
C LYS A 44 3.50 1.46 -1.73
N LEU A 45 2.29 0.92 -1.82
CA LEU A 45 1.56 0.79 -3.08
C LEU A 45 0.47 1.85 -3.10
N GLU A 46 0.39 2.58 -4.21
CA GLU A 46 -0.66 3.56 -4.49
C GLU A 46 -1.38 3.11 -5.76
N ILE A 47 -2.68 2.83 -5.61
CA ILE A 47 -3.51 2.19 -6.64
C ILE A 47 -4.83 2.96 -6.68
N ALA A 48 -5.10 3.62 -7.79
CA ALA A 48 -6.42 4.19 -8.06
C ALA A 48 -7.30 3.12 -8.69
N VAL A 49 -8.52 2.95 -8.16
CA VAL A 49 -9.51 2.00 -8.68
C VAL A 49 -10.90 2.63 -8.66
N ASN A 50 -11.76 2.20 -9.58
CA ASN A 50 -13.19 2.52 -9.52
C ASN A 50 -13.85 1.73 -8.38
N GLU A 51 -15.00 2.22 -7.89
CA GLU A 51 -15.71 1.66 -6.73
C GLU A 51 -15.91 0.13 -6.84
N ALA A 52 -16.30 -0.35 -8.03
CA ALA A 52 -16.51 -1.78 -8.30
C ALA A 52 -15.25 -2.66 -8.14
N PHE A 53 -14.05 -2.05 -8.07
CA PHE A 53 -12.76 -2.72 -7.94
C PHE A 53 -12.12 -2.55 -6.56
N VAL A 54 -12.72 -1.81 -5.63
CA VAL A 54 -12.15 -1.59 -4.29
C VAL A 54 -11.95 -2.91 -3.56
N GLU A 55 -12.98 -3.75 -3.45
CA GLU A 55 -12.89 -5.05 -2.77
C GLU A 55 -11.94 -6.03 -3.48
N LYS A 56 -11.93 -6.00 -4.83
CA LYS A 56 -10.98 -6.78 -5.63
C LYS A 56 -9.53 -6.39 -5.32
N ALA A 57 -9.25 -5.09 -5.22
CA ALA A 57 -7.92 -4.58 -4.88
C ALA A 57 -7.49 -5.00 -3.48
N VAL A 58 -8.38 -4.84 -2.49
CA VAL A 58 -8.13 -5.27 -1.11
C VAL A 58 -7.83 -6.77 -1.07
N LYS A 59 -8.65 -7.60 -1.70
CA LYS A 59 -8.47 -9.05 -1.78
C LYS A 59 -7.13 -9.42 -2.44
N GLY A 60 -6.77 -8.77 -3.55
CA GLY A 60 -5.52 -8.99 -4.25
C GLY A 60 -4.28 -8.62 -3.40
N ILE A 61 -4.35 -7.52 -2.64
CA ILE A 61 -3.27 -7.12 -1.72
C ILE A 61 -3.17 -8.12 -0.56
N VAL A 62 -4.28 -8.44 0.11
CA VAL A 62 -4.30 -9.36 1.25
C VAL A 62 -3.76 -10.73 0.84
N GLY A 63 -4.27 -11.31 -0.25
CA GLY A 63 -3.82 -12.61 -0.74
C GLY A 63 -2.37 -12.65 -1.25
N GLY A 64 -1.75 -11.49 -1.48
CA GLY A 64 -0.34 -11.38 -1.89
C GLY A 64 0.63 -10.96 -0.78
N ALA A 65 0.16 -10.29 0.26
CA ALA A 65 1.00 -9.66 1.29
C ALA A 65 0.82 -10.24 2.70
N GLN A 66 -0.26 -10.98 2.96
CA GLN A 66 -0.52 -11.57 4.28
C GLN A 66 0.44 -12.75 4.54
N SER A 67 1.31 -12.59 5.52
CA SER A 67 2.21 -13.65 6.01
C SER A 67 1.75 -14.23 7.35
N GLY A 68 0.83 -13.54 8.05
CA GLY A 68 0.40 -13.89 9.40
C GLY A 68 1.34 -13.40 10.50
N GLN A 69 2.43 -12.71 10.13
CA GLN A 69 3.41 -12.18 11.06
C GLN A 69 3.18 -10.70 11.37
N ILE A 70 3.70 -10.24 12.51
CA ILE A 70 3.66 -8.83 12.86
C ILE A 70 4.52 -8.05 11.87
N GLY A 71 3.88 -7.16 11.10
CA GLY A 71 4.60 -6.30 10.15
C GLY A 71 3.95 -6.18 8.78
N ASP A 72 3.01 -7.09 8.45
CA ASP A 72 2.30 -7.22 7.15
C ASP A 72 1.73 -5.89 6.61
N GLY A 73 1.46 -4.93 7.48
CA GLY A 73 1.14 -3.56 7.10
C GLY A 73 -0.32 -3.22 7.34
N LYS A 74 -0.81 -2.25 6.57
CA LYS A 74 -2.21 -1.80 6.56
C LYS A 74 -2.57 -1.40 5.14
N ILE A 75 -3.85 -1.51 4.83
CA ILE A 75 -4.45 -0.95 3.62
C ILE A 75 -5.31 0.23 4.08
N PHE A 76 -5.15 1.37 3.41
CA PHE A 76 -6.03 2.53 3.60
C PHE A 76 -6.84 2.68 2.32
N VAL A 77 -8.16 2.80 2.48
CA VAL A 77 -9.08 3.13 1.39
C VAL A 77 -9.44 4.60 1.58
N LEU A 78 -9.15 5.41 0.57
CA LEU A 78 -9.36 6.86 0.57
C LEU A 78 -10.11 7.23 -0.69
N ASP A 79 -11.09 8.11 -0.57
CA ASP A 79 -11.86 8.60 -1.71
C ASP A 79 -10.99 9.53 -2.58
N LEU A 80 -11.03 9.31 -3.90
CA LEU A 80 -10.43 10.21 -4.88
C LEU A 80 -11.51 11.12 -5.45
N GLN A 81 -11.47 12.40 -5.12
CA GLN A 81 -12.45 13.37 -5.63
C GLN A 81 -12.36 13.55 -7.15
N GLU A 82 -11.15 13.52 -7.73
CA GLU A 82 -10.94 13.62 -9.16
C GLU A 82 -9.68 12.84 -9.57
N CYS A 83 -9.72 12.26 -10.76
CA CYS A 83 -8.56 11.66 -11.44
C CYS A 83 -8.55 12.20 -12.87
N ILE A 84 -7.37 12.49 -13.43
CA ILE A 84 -7.23 13.00 -14.79
C ILE A 84 -6.18 12.18 -15.53
N ARG A 85 -6.56 11.57 -16.65
CA ARG A 85 -5.62 10.82 -17.51
C ARG A 85 -4.92 11.79 -18.45
N ILE A 86 -3.65 12.09 -18.19
CA ILE A 86 -2.87 13.11 -18.92
C ILE A 86 -2.93 12.93 -20.45
N ARG A 87 -2.85 11.67 -20.93
CA ARG A 87 -2.80 11.36 -22.36
C ARG A 87 -4.08 11.74 -23.12
N THR A 88 -5.25 11.60 -22.49
CA THR A 88 -6.56 11.72 -23.15
C THR A 88 -7.39 12.88 -22.62
N GLY A 89 -7.09 13.39 -21.42
CA GLY A 89 -7.90 14.38 -20.72
C GLY A 89 -9.15 13.82 -20.05
N GLU A 90 -9.36 12.50 -20.10
CA GLU A 90 -10.46 11.82 -19.40
C GLU A 90 -10.40 12.10 -17.90
N ARG A 91 -11.58 12.18 -17.26
CA ARG A 91 -11.72 12.55 -15.85
C ARG A 91 -12.50 11.51 -15.05
N GLY A 92 -12.29 11.53 -13.74
CA GLY A 92 -13.02 10.67 -12.80
C GLY A 92 -12.77 9.19 -13.08
N GLY A 93 -13.84 8.39 -13.11
CA GLY A 93 -13.72 6.94 -13.28
C GLY A 93 -13.16 6.49 -14.62
N GLU A 94 -13.46 7.22 -15.71
CA GLU A 94 -12.92 6.94 -17.06
C GLU A 94 -11.40 7.15 -17.10
N ALA A 95 -10.86 8.07 -16.28
CA ALA A 95 -9.42 8.29 -16.19
C ALA A 95 -8.70 7.08 -15.59
N ILE A 96 -9.34 6.42 -14.60
CA ILE A 96 -8.79 5.28 -13.86
C ILE A 96 -8.81 4.01 -14.70
N GLY A 97 -9.89 3.76 -15.44
CA GLY A 97 -10.08 2.57 -16.27
C GLY A 97 -10.96 2.89 -17.44
#